data_AF-A0A9D5PXQ7-F1
#
_entry.id   AF-A0A9D5PXQ7-F1
#
_cell.length_a   1.000
_cell.length_b   1.000
_cell.length_c   1.000
_cell.angle_alpha   90.00
_cell.angle_beta   90.00
_cell.angle_gamma   90.00
#
_symmetry.space_group_name_H-M   'P 1'
#
loop_
_entity.id
_entity.type
_entity.pdbx_description
1 polymer ?
#
loop_
_entity_poly.entity_id
_entity_poly.type
_entity_poly.pdbx_seq_one_letter_code
_entity_poly.pdbx_strand_id
1 'polypeptide(L)'
;MKKTIIAASLAALLLTSCGAEPIIIVNDSADQTIVNENYEAPVIIEGQPGNVLFVDSCWFGEDVTFKCDEGCRVFFSAGSAFTEGAEVIFDTDLKEATLETSLPRVITGAPVKVKADAAYAVHVIELDSVTINGEEYTMEDCTAAVVDNTVVDLDPEAEYNAFAVTRWWENGEEKMLIYAISE
;
A
#
# COMPACT_ATOMS: atom_id res chain seq x y z
N MET A 1 -31.24 24.98 -19.04
CA MET A 1 -31.35 23.62 -19.60
C MET A 1 -30.30 22.75 -18.95
N LYS A 2 -30.78 21.65 -18.35
CA LYS A 2 -30.17 20.44 -17.79
C LYS A 2 -28.63 20.37 -17.70
N LYS A 3 -28.12 20.41 -16.46
CA LYS A 3 -26.89 19.72 -16.05
C LYS A 3 -27.15 18.22 -16.22
N THR A 4 -26.39 17.57 -17.10
CA THR A 4 -26.39 16.10 -17.20
C THR A 4 -25.42 15.60 -16.15
N ILE A 5 -25.95 15.15 -15.02
CA ILE A 5 -25.24 14.33 -14.04
C ILE A 5 -25.23 12.92 -14.62
N ILE A 6 -24.06 12.42 -15.00
CA ILE A 6 -23.88 11.01 -15.36
C ILE A 6 -23.79 10.26 -14.02
N ALA A 7 -24.84 9.53 -13.70
CA ALA A 7 -24.88 8.60 -12.57
C ALA A 7 -24.46 7.22 -13.06
N ALA A 8 -23.25 6.78 -12.69
CA ALA A 8 -22.90 5.37 -12.44
C ALA A 8 -21.47 5.30 -11.85
N SER A 9 -21.39 4.82 -10.60
CA SER A 9 -20.22 4.50 -9.77
C SER A 9 -19.28 5.66 -9.40
N LEU A 10 -19.12 5.87 -8.10
CA LEU A 10 -18.51 7.02 -7.43
C LEU A 10 -17.09 7.31 -7.96
N ALA A 11 -16.94 8.47 -8.60
CA ALA A 11 -15.79 8.88 -9.37
C ALA A 11 -14.58 9.22 -8.49
N ALA A 12 -13.42 8.63 -8.80
CA ALA A 12 -12.14 9.26 -8.57
C ALA A 12 -12.17 10.65 -9.22
N LEU A 13 -12.04 11.72 -8.42
CA LEU A 13 -12.01 13.08 -8.95
C LEU A 13 -10.62 13.36 -9.55
N LEU A 14 -10.32 12.80 -10.73
CA LEU A 14 -9.13 13.16 -11.49
C LEU A 14 -9.26 14.61 -11.98
N LEU A 15 -8.63 15.55 -11.27
CA LEU A 15 -8.43 16.92 -11.73
C LEU A 15 -7.29 16.96 -12.76
N THR A 16 -7.53 16.46 -13.98
CA THR A 16 -6.56 16.56 -15.07
C THR A 16 -6.76 17.85 -15.85
N SER A 17 -6.20 18.96 -15.34
CA SER A 17 -5.87 20.11 -16.18
C SER A 17 -4.55 20.75 -15.76
N CYS A 18 -3.55 20.64 -16.64
CA CYS A 18 -2.27 21.37 -16.63
C CYS A 18 -1.31 21.04 -15.47
N GLY A 19 -0.46 20.01 -15.67
CA GLY A 19 0.79 19.82 -14.90
C GLY A 19 0.65 19.61 -13.38
N ALA A 20 -0.56 19.37 -12.89
CA ALA A 20 -0.82 19.08 -11.49
C ALA A 20 -0.73 17.57 -11.25
N GLU A 21 -0.11 17.20 -10.14
CA GLU A 21 -0.02 15.83 -9.64
C GLU A 21 -1.44 15.27 -9.46
N PRO A 22 -1.79 14.11 -10.06
CA PRO A 22 -3.07 13.45 -9.79
C PRO A 22 -3.22 13.14 -8.29
N ILE A 23 -4.29 13.68 -7.69
CA ILE A 23 -4.67 13.41 -6.30
C ILE A 23 -5.85 12.42 -6.29
N ILE A 24 -5.66 11.30 -5.63
CA ILE A 24 -6.65 10.25 -5.41
C ILE A 24 -7.11 10.35 -3.96
N ILE A 25 -8.39 10.70 -3.77
CA ILE A 25 -9.00 10.87 -2.46
C ILE A 25 -9.64 9.56 -1.99
N VAL A 26 -9.09 8.95 -0.95
CA VAL A 26 -9.67 7.79 -0.27
C VAL A 26 -10.93 8.20 0.49
N ASN A 27 -12.05 7.54 0.19
CA ASN A 27 -13.36 7.83 0.77
C ASN A 27 -13.90 6.63 1.58
N ASP A 28 -14.34 6.91 2.81
CA ASP A 28 -14.80 6.02 3.91
C ASP A 28 -16.02 5.12 3.60
N SER A 29 -16.34 4.81 2.35
CA SER A 29 -17.60 4.12 2.02
C SER A 29 -17.56 3.03 0.95
N ALA A 30 -16.48 2.91 0.18
CA ALA A 30 -16.32 1.81 -0.77
C ALA A 30 -14.87 1.67 -1.20
N ASP A 31 -14.50 0.45 -1.59
CA ASP A 31 -13.29 0.18 -2.34
C ASP A 31 -13.26 1.05 -3.60
N GLN A 32 -12.21 1.85 -3.75
CA GLN A 32 -11.99 2.64 -4.94
C GLN A 32 -11.11 1.86 -5.92
N THR A 33 -11.73 1.20 -6.89
CA THR A 33 -11.03 0.47 -7.94
C THR A 33 -10.68 1.37 -9.13
N ILE A 34 -9.42 1.35 -9.53
CA ILE A 34 -8.83 2.07 -10.67
C ILE A 34 -8.26 1.01 -11.62
N VAL A 35 -8.61 1.11 -12.90
CA VAL A 35 -8.43 0.01 -13.88
C VAL A 35 -7.74 0.54 -15.13
N ASN A 36 -6.65 -0.09 -15.57
CA ASN A 36 -5.91 0.27 -16.81
C ASN A 36 -5.57 1.76 -16.95
N GLU A 37 -5.24 2.44 -15.85
CA GLU A 37 -4.87 3.86 -15.87
C GLU A 37 -3.34 4.05 -15.85
N ASN A 38 -2.87 5.06 -16.59
CA ASN A 38 -1.46 5.40 -16.71
C ASN A 38 -1.21 6.80 -16.15
N TYR A 39 -0.26 6.91 -15.23
CA TYR A 39 0.10 8.16 -14.58
C TYR A 39 1.53 8.57 -14.97
N GLU A 40 1.66 9.60 -15.81
CA GLU A 40 2.98 10.14 -16.19
C GLU A 40 3.59 11.07 -15.12
N ALA A 41 2.77 11.62 -14.23
CA ALA A 41 3.16 12.52 -13.15
C ALA A 41 3.02 11.82 -11.78
N PRO A 42 3.61 12.36 -10.71
CA PRO A 42 3.50 11.78 -9.37
C PRO A 42 2.04 11.65 -8.94
N VAL A 43 1.71 10.55 -8.27
CA VAL A 43 0.37 10.29 -7.75
C VAL A 43 0.37 10.54 -6.25
N ILE A 44 -0.58 11.34 -5.77
CA ILE A 44 -0.82 11.50 -4.33
C ILE A 44 -2.08 10.73 -3.97
N ILE A 45 -2.00 9.89 -2.95
CA ILE A 45 -3.15 9.20 -2.36
C ILE A 45 -3.32 9.76 -0.94
N GLU A 46 -4.46 10.41 -0.69
CA GLU A 46 -4.77 11.05 0.60
C GLU A 46 -6.24 10.86 0.97
N GLY A 47 -6.64 11.13 2.21
CA GLY A 47 -8.06 11.06 2.61
C GLY A 47 -8.29 10.34 3.92
N GLN A 48 -9.43 9.68 4.03
CA GLN A 48 -9.89 8.95 5.22
C GLN A 48 -9.52 7.46 5.12
N PRO A 49 -9.62 6.68 6.22
CA PRO A 49 -9.49 5.22 6.15
C PRO A 49 -10.32 4.61 5.02
N GLY A 50 -9.76 3.63 4.31
CA GLY A 50 -10.39 3.02 3.15
C GLY A 50 -9.41 2.33 2.21
N ASN A 51 -9.91 1.79 1.10
CA ASN A 51 -9.12 0.98 0.17
C ASN A 51 -9.07 1.63 -1.22
N VAL A 52 -7.87 1.70 -1.80
CA VAL A 52 -7.65 2.01 -3.22
C VAL A 52 -7.05 0.79 -3.89
N LEU A 53 -7.62 0.34 -5.00
CA LEU A 53 -7.19 -0.85 -5.71
C LEU A 53 -6.80 -0.48 -7.14
N PHE A 54 -5.52 -0.56 -7.47
CA PHE A 54 -5.02 -0.44 -8.83
C PHE A 54 -4.95 -1.83 -9.48
N VAL A 55 -5.86 -2.07 -10.43
CA VAL A 55 -6.04 -3.36 -11.09
C VAL A 55 -5.88 -3.23 -12.60
N ASP A 56 -5.71 -4.37 -13.28
CA ASP A 56 -5.56 -4.49 -14.71
C ASP A 56 -4.55 -3.48 -15.29
N SER A 57 -3.25 -3.75 -15.14
CA SER A 57 -2.19 -3.04 -15.89
C SER A 57 -2.08 -1.52 -15.68
N CYS A 58 -2.28 -1.03 -14.45
CA CYS A 58 -1.97 0.37 -14.14
C CYS A 58 -0.46 0.64 -14.24
N TRP A 59 -0.07 1.80 -14.76
CA TRP A 59 1.34 2.19 -14.91
C TRP A 59 1.66 3.52 -14.22
N PHE A 60 2.82 3.60 -13.57
CA PHE A 60 3.29 4.76 -12.83
C PHE A 60 4.66 5.22 -13.35
N GLY A 61 4.70 6.45 -13.86
CA GLY A 61 5.88 7.10 -14.42
C GLY A 61 6.81 7.71 -13.38
N GLU A 62 6.24 8.13 -12.26
CA GLU A 62 6.92 8.77 -11.14
C GLU A 62 6.38 8.20 -9.80
N ASP A 63 6.80 8.79 -8.68
CA ASP A 63 6.48 8.30 -7.34
C ASP A 63 4.98 8.28 -7.04
N VAL A 64 4.57 7.31 -6.22
CA VAL A 64 3.23 7.26 -5.62
C VAL A 64 3.36 7.60 -4.14
N THR A 65 2.91 8.79 -3.75
CA THR A 65 2.99 9.27 -2.37
C THR A 65 1.69 9.00 -1.63
N PHE A 66 1.79 8.24 -0.56
CA PHE A 66 0.71 7.86 0.32
C PHE A 66 0.72 8.74 1.57
N LYS A 67 -0.32 9.57 1.71
CA LYS A 67 -0.46 10.60 2.76
C LYS A 67 -1.64 10.38 3.69
N CYS A 68 -2.23 9.19 3.71
CA CYS A 68 -3.27 8.90 4.69
C CYS A 68 -2.76 7.95 5.76
N ASP A 69 -3.15 8.26 6.99
CA ASP A 69 -2.67 7.61 8.21
C ASP A 69 -3.41 6.28 8.44
N GLU A 70 -3.96 6.08 9.64
CA GLU A 70 -4.54 4.82 10.06
C GLU A 70 -5.66 4.32 9.13
N GLY A 71 -5.71 3.01 8.90
CA GLY A 71 -6.80 2.30 8.23
C GLY A 71 -6.81 2.43 6.71
N CYS A 72 -5.90 3.19 6.12
CA CYS A 72 -5.76 3.27 4.68
C CYS A 72 -5.01 2.08 4.08
N ARG A 73 -5.49 1.60 2.93
CA ARG A 73 -4.86 0.49 2.19
C ARG A 73 -4.81 0.79 0.71
N VAL A 74 -3.64 0.56 0.11
CA VAL A 74 -3.45 0.63 -1.33
C VAL A 74 -3.04 -0.74 -1.84
N PHE A 75 -3.76 -1.23 -2.85
CA PHE A 75 -3.45 -2.48 -3.51
C PHE A 75 -2.90 -2.23 -4.92
N PHE A 76 -1.73 -2.78 -5.23
CA PHE A 76 -1.18 -2.85 -6.58
C PHE A 76 -1.24 -4.29 -7.08
N SER A 77 -2.11 -4.56 -8.04
CA SER A 77 -2.18 -5.89 -8.67
C SER A 77 -0.88 -6.27 -9.38
N ALA A 78 -0.63 -7.56 -9.60
CA ALA A 78 0.54 -8.07 -10.31
C ALA A 78 0.71 -7.55 -11.75
N GLY A 79 -0.37 -7.03 -12.35
CA GLY A 79 -0.29 -6.35 -13.64
C GLY A 79 0.26 -4.92 -13.57
N SER A 80 0.34 -4.32 -12.39
CA SER A 80 0.78 -2.93 -12.23
C SER A 80 2.29 -2.79 -12.48
N ALA A 81 2.71 -1.66 -13.02
CA ALA A 81 4.11 -1.42 -13.37
C ALA A 81 4.57 -0.02 -12.98
N PHE A 82 5.86 0.08 -12.61
CA PHE A 82 6.52 1.32 -12.21
C PHE A 82 7.73 1.57 -13.10
N THR A 83 8.02 2.83 -13.40
CA THR A 83 9.26 3.22 -14.06
C THR A 83 10.46 2.96 -13.14
N GLU A 84 11.63 2.68 -13.71
CA GLU A 84 12.85 2.50 -12.94
C GLU A 84 13.14 3.74 -12.08
N GLY A 85 13.20 3.53 -10.75
CA GLY A 85 13.48 4.58 -9.78
C GLY A 85 12.24 5.21 -9.15
N ALA A 86 11.03 4.95 -9.67
CA ALA A 86 9.80 5.35 -8.99
C ALA A 86 9.58 4.53 -7.71
N GLU A 87 9.18 5.20 -6.64
CA GLU A 87 8.95 4.61 -5.33
C GLU A 87 7.52 4.83 -4.85
N VAL A 88 7.04 3.92 -4.00
CA VAL A 88 5.85 4.12 -3.17
C VAL A 88 6.31 4.73 -1.85
N ILE A 89 5.90 5.95 -1.58
CA ILE A 89 6.39 6.75 -0.45
C ILE A 89 5.29 6.85 0.61
N PHE A 90 5.56 6.38 1.82
CA PHE A 90 4.74 6.70 2.99
C PHE A 90 5.16 8.07 3.53
N ASP A 91 4.36 9.08 3.24
CA ASP A 91 4.50 10.47 3.72
C ASP A 91 3.37 10.77 4.71
N THR A 92 3.46 10.13 5.88
CA THR A 92 2.46 10.20 6.94
C THR A 92 3.09 10.66 8.25
N ASP A 93 2.32 11.27 9.14
CA ASP A 93 2.81 11.73 10.45
C ASP A 93 2.71 10.64 11.54
N LEU A 94 2.08 9.50 11.23
CA LEU A 94 1.91 8.39 12.14
C LEU A 94 3.25 7.69 12.43
N LYS A 95 3.83 7.90 13.62
CA LYS A 95 4.98 7.10 14.11
C LYS A 95 4.62 6.21 15.29
N GLU A 96 3.97 6.78 16.30
CA GLU A 96 3.58 6.06 17.53
C GLU A 96 2.33 5.22 17.28
N ALA A 97 2.46 3.90 17.48
CA ALA A 97 1.42 2.92 17.25
C ALA A 97 1.64 1.67 18.11
N THR A 98 0.67 0.77 18.08
CA THR A 98 0.76 -0.57 18.67
C THR A 98 0.50 -1.63 17.61
N LEU A 99 0.70 -2.91 17.93
CA LEU A 99 0.36 -4.00 17.02
C LEU A 99 -1.13 -4.01 16.60
N GLU A 100 -2.01 -3.46 17.44
CA GLU A 100 -3.46 -3.35 17.17
C GLU A 100 -3.81 -2.13 16.31
N THR A 101 -2.87 -1.20 16.10
CA THR A 101 -3.11 -0.02 15.27
C THR A 101 -3.29 -0.46 13.82
N SER A 102 -4.34 0.05 13.16
CA SER A 102 -4.51 -0.20 11.73
C SER A 102 -3.53 0.68 10.95
N LEU A 103 -2.30 0.20 10.80
CA LEU A 103 -1.26 0.95 10.10
C LEU A 103 -1.63 1.20 8.63
N PRO A 104 -1.22 2.34 8.04
CA PRO A 104 -1.29 2.55 6.61
C PRO A 104 -0.57 1.40 5.91
N ARG A 105 -1.22 0.83 4.90
CA ARG A 105 -0.77 -0.42 4.28
C ARG A 105 -0.68 -0.33 2.78
N VAL A 106 0.42 -0.85 2.24
CA VAL A 106 0.53 -1.22 0.83
C VAL A 106 0.43 -2.73 0.72
N ILE A 107 -0.41 -3.21 -0.18
CA ILE A 107 -0.52 -4.62 -0.55
C ILE A 107 -0.11 -4.72 -2.01
N THR A 108 0.89 -5.52 -2.34
CA THR A 108 1.48 -5.49 -3.67
C THR A 108 1.72 -6.90 -4.21
N GLY A 109 1.22 -7.13 -5.42
CA GLY A 109 1.68 -8.18 -6.32
C GLY A 109 2.59 -7.66 -7.44
N ALA A 110 2.85 -6.35 -7.46
CA ALA A 110 3.77 -5.72 -8.40
C ALA A 110 5.14 -5.43 -7.74
N PRO A 111 6.25 -5.49 -8.50
CA PRO A 111 7.55 -5.13 -7.97
C PRO A 111 7.58 -3.64 -7.66
N VAL A 112 7.60 -3.30 -6.37
CA VAL A 112 7.64 -1.93 -5.87
C VAL A 112 8.86 -1.70 -4.99
N LYS A 113 9.37 -0.47 -5.01
CA LYS A 113 10.29 0.04 -4.00
C LYS A 113 9.49 0.91 -3.06
N VAL A 114 9.68 0.73 -1.77
CA VAL A 114 8.98 1.49 -0.74
C VAL A 114 9.96 2.38 0.00
N LYS A 115 9.54 3.60 0.29
CA LYS A 115 10.25 4.52 1.18
C LYS A 115 9.34 4.96 2.30
N ALA A 116 9.79 4.81 3.54
CA ALA A 116 8.96 5.11 4.70
C ALA A 116 9.80 5.49 5.93
N ASP A 117 9.50 6.66 6.50
CA ASP A 117 10.02 7.09 7.82
C ASP A 117 8.90 7.12 8.91
N ALA A 118 7.69 6.72 8.53
CA ALA A 118 6.53 6.59 9.39
C ALA A 118 6.27 5.13 9.78
N ALA A 119 5.26 4.88 10.59
CA ALA A 119 4.74 3.55 10.86
C ALA A 119 3.95 3.05 9.64
N TYR A 120 4.18 1.81 9.21
CA TYR A 120 3.62 1.24 7.99
C TYR A 120 3.49 -0.28 8.06
N ALA A 121 2.71 -0.82 7.13
CA ALA A 121 2.73 -2.23 6.76
C ALA A 121 2.87 -2.37 5.23
N VAL A 122 3.76 -3.27 4.78
CA VAL A 122 3.86 -3.66 3.37
C VAL A 122 3.59 -5.15 3.28
N HIS A 123 2.52 -5.53 2.59
CA HIS A 123 2.11 -6.91 2.34
C HIS A 123 2.51 -7.28 0.91
N VAL A 124 3.27 -8.35 0.80
CA VAL A 124 3.85 -8.83 -0.45
C VAL A 124 3.17 -10.15 -0.78
N ILE A 125 2.50 -10.18 -1.93
CA ILE A 125 1.71 -11.32 -2.39
C ILE A 125 2.26 -11.70 -3.78
N GLU A 126 2.45 -12.98 -4.07
CA GLU A 126 2.91 -13.45 -5.39
C GLU A 126 4.28 -12.87 -5.85
N LEU A 127 5.10 -12.38 -4.92
CA LEU A 127 6.45 -11.87 -5.17
C LEU A 127 7.44 -12.48 -4.19
N ASP A 128 8.68 -12.65 -4.65
CA ASP A 128 9.76 -13.24 -3.84
C ASP A 128 10.36 -12.24 -2.83
N SER A 129 10.35 -10.95 -3.17
CA SER A 129 10.96 -9.91 -2.34
C SER A 129 10.29 -8.54 -2.49
N VAL A 130 10.59 -7.64 -1.54
CA VAL A 130 10.29 -6.21 -1.63
C VAL A 130 11.48 -5.40 -1.15
N THR A 131 11.73 -4.24 -1.77
CA THR A 131 12.74 -3.29 -1.28
C THR A 131 12.08 -2.19 -0.47
N ILE A 132 12.49 -1.99 0.78
CA ILE A 132 12.00 -0.92 1.66
C ILE A 132 13.20 -0.13 2.20
N ASN A 133 13.21 1.19 2.00
CA ASN A 133 14.32 2.08 2.38
C ASN A 133 15.70 1.62 1.86
N GLY A 134 15.72 0.94 0.71
CA GLY A 134 16.93 0.40 0.09
C GLY A 134 17.41 -0.97 0.62
N GLU A 135 16.71 -1.55 1.60
CA GLU A 135 16.94 -2.92 2.09
C GLU A 135 15.94 -3.89 1.45
N GLU A 136 16.41 -5.08 1.07
CA GLU A 136 15.56 -6.14 0.52
C GLU A 136 15.06 -7.04 1.65
N TYR A 137 13.77 -7.36 1.61
CA TYR A 137 13.11 -8.28 2.52
C TYR A 137 12.42 -9.38 1.74
N THR A 138 12.43 -10.59 2.29
CA THR A 138 11.92 -11.82 1.68
C THR A 138 11.11 -12.64 2.69
N MET A 139 10.49 -13.71 2.21
CA MET A 139 9.86 -14.70 3.09
C MET A 139 10.84 -15.34 4.09
N GLU A 140 12.12 -15.48 3.74
CA GLU A 140 13.14 -16.10 4.61
C GLU A 140 13.44 -15.26 5.87
N ASP A 141 13.12 -13.96 5.83
CA ASP A 141 13.29 -13.05 6.97
C ASP A 141 12.15 -13.15 7.99
N CYS A 142 11.09 -13.91 7.68
CA CYS A 142 9.96 -14.09 8.59
C CYS A 142 10.39 -14.86 9.84
N THR A 143 10.01 -14.34 11.01
CA THR A 143 10.22 -15.04 12.29
C THR A 143 8.91 -15.47 12.96
N ALA A 144 7.78 -15.06 12.39
CA ALA A 144 6.45 -15.32 12.89
C ALA A 144 5.49 -15.56 11.73
N ALA A 145 4.29 -16.06 12.03
CA ALA A 145 3.17 -16.09 11.11
C ALA A 145 1.95 -15.41 11.71
N VAL A 146 1.04 -14.93 10.86
CA VAL A 146 -0.29 -14.51 11.31
C VAL A 146 -1.32 -15.54 10.87
N VAL A 147 -1.97 -16.18 11.85
CA VAL A 147 -3.06 -17.14 11.64
C VAL A 147 -4.27 -16.66 12.44
N ASP A 148 -5.43 -16.53 11.80
CA ASP A 148 -6.66 -16.02 12.41
C ASP A 148 -6.46 -14.69 13.18
N ASN A 149 -5.71 -13.75 12.61
CA ASN A 149 -5.31 -12.46 13.21
C ASN A 149 -4.46 -12.57 14.49
N THR A 150 -3.86 -13.73 14.76
CA THR A 150 -2.95 -13.94 15.89
C THR A 150 -1.53 -14.12 15.37
N VAL A 151 -0.58 -13.37 15.94
CA VAL A 151 0.84 -13.59 15.70
C VAL A 151 1.27 -14.85 16.45
N VAL A 152 1.78 -15.84 15.71
CA VAL A 152 2.27 -17.12 16.22
C VAL A 152 3.71 -17.36 15.76
N ASP A 153 4.39 -18.30 16.40
CA ASP A 153 5.69 -18.75 15.92
C ASP A 153 5.57 -19.33 14.50
N LEU A 154 6.57 -19.08 13.67
CA LEU A 154 6.59 -19.60 12.31
C LEU A 154 6.69 -21.13 12.32
N ASP A 155 5.75 -21.81 11.65
CA ASP A 155 5.79 -23.26 11.46
C ASP A 155 6.60 -23.60 10.19
N PRO A 156 7.76 -24.26 10.30
CA PRO A 156 8.59 -24.59 9.15
C PRO A 156 7.96 -25.64 8.21
N GLU A 157 6.92 -26.36 8.65
CA GLU A 157 6.20 -27.33 7.82
C GLU A 157 4.98 -26.73 7.09
N ALA A 158 4.60 -25.49 7.43
CA ALA A 158 3.47 -24.80 6.81
C ALA A 158 3.86 -24.14 5.48
N GLU A 159 2.93 -24.14 4.53
CA GLU A 159 3.07 -23.42 3.27
C GLU A 159 2.52 -21.99 3.42
N TYR A 160 3.38 -21.00 3.18
CA TYR A 160 3.05 -19.58 3.15
C TYR A 160 3.28 -19.02 1.74
N ASN A 161 2.35 -18.19 1.27
CA ASN A 161 2.35 -17.63 -0.09
C ASN A 161 2.47 -16.10 -0.13
N ALA A 162 2.48 -15.47 1.04
CA ALA A 162 2.65 -14.03 1.21
C ALA A 162 3.42 -13.73 2.49
N PHE A 163 4.05 -12.56 2.56
CA PHE A 163 4.66 -12.06 3.79
C PHE A 163 4.37 -10.58 3.96
N ALA A 164 4.58 -10.08 5.17
CA ALA A 164 4.47 -8.65 5.43
C ALA A 164 5.64 -8.15 6.27
N VAL A 165 6.07 -6.93 5.94
CA VAL A 165 7.02 -6.14 6.73
C VAL A 165 6.26 -5.00 7.38
N THR A 166 6.26 -4.97 8.71
CA THR A 166 5.58 -3.95 9.50
C THR A 166 6.59 -3.25 10.39
N ARG A 167 6.57 -1.92 10.42
CA ARG A 167 7.45 -1.10 11.26
C ARG A 167 6.64 -0.01 11.95
N TRP A 168 6.90 0.23 13.23
CA TRP A 168 6.23 1.26 14.02
C TRP A 168 7.09 1.69 15.21
N TRP A 169 6.66 2.70 15.94
CA TRP A 169 7.27 3.11 17.20
C TRP A 169 6.28 2.90 18.34
N GLU A 170 6.77 2.38 19.46
CA GLU A 170 5.98 2.25 20.68
C GLU A 170 6.80 2.82 21.83
N ASN A 171 6.32 3.93 22.43
CA ASN A 171 7.01 4.66 23.48
C ASN A 171 8.40 5.17 23.05
N GLY A 172 8.53 5.63 21.80
CA GLY A 172 9.78 6.12 21.23
C GLY A 172 10.79 5.03 20.84
N GLU A 173 10.48 3.75 21.06
CA GLU A 173 11.29 2.64 20.57
C GLU A 173 10.74 2.12 19.26
N GLU A 174 11.63 1.99 18.27
CA GLU A 174 11.30 1.35 17.01
C GLU A 174 11.06 -0.15 17.20
N LYS A 175 10.01 -0.65 16.54
CA LYS A 175 9.63 -2.05 16.44
C LYS A 175 9.50 -2.42 14.98
N MET A 176 9.91 -3.63 14.65
CA MET A 176 9.74 -4.23 13.33
C MET A 176 9.28 -5.67 13.51
N LEU A 177 8.33 -6.09 12.68
CA LEU A 177 7.87 -7.46 12.59
C LEU A 177 7.80 -7.86 11.11
N ILE A 178 8.46 -8.97 10.79
CA ILE A 178 8.37 -9.62 9.49
C ILE A 178 7.67 -10.96 9.72
N TYR A 179 6.53 -11.16 9.08
CA TYR A 179 5.70 -12.33 9.30
C TYR A 179 5.14 -12.91 8.02
N ALA A 180 5.05 -14.24 8.01
CA ALA A 180 4.44 -15.00 6.94
C ALA A 180 2.91 -14.96 7.07
N ILE A 181 2.24 -15.02 5.92
CA ILE A 181 0.78 -15.01 5.80
C ILE A 181 0.39 -16.24 4.99
N SER A 182 -0.59 -16.98 5.50
CA SER A 182 -1.27 -18.05 4.77
C SER A 182 -2.65 -17.51 4.41
N GLU A 183 -2.88 -17.23 3.12
CA GLU A 183 -4.20 -16.82 2.60
C GLU A 183 -5.10 -18.01 2.25
#